data_AF-A0A1Y6H1I6-F1
#
_entry.id   AF-A0A1Y6H1I6-F1
#
_cell.length_a   1.000
_cell.length_b   1.000
_cell.length_c   1.000
_cell.angle_alpha   90.00
_cell.angle_beta   90.00
_cell.angle_gamma   90.00
#
_symmetry.space_group_name_H-M   'P 1'
#
loop_
_entity.id
_entity.type
_entity.pdbx_description
1 polymer ?
#
loop_
_entity_poly.entity_id
_entity_poly.type
_entity_poly.pdbx_seq_one_letter_code
_entity_poly.pdbx_strand_id
1 'polypeptide(L)' 'MHSHPAHLTTAARRALARGVLAMTLAAGSTQAATPPPYLDTQRAFDARAADLVSRMTLEQKAAQMQNDAPAIARLHVPA' A
#
# COMPACT_ATOMS: atom_id res chain seq x y z
N MET A 1 -50.93 53.10 -11.37
CA MET A 1 -50.46 53.91 -10.23
C MET A 1 -49.01 53.53 -9.96
N HIS A 2 -48.14 54.52 -10.15
CA HIS A 2 -46.76 54.64 -9.65
C HIS A 2 -45.66 53.73 -10.20
N SER A 3 -44.93 54.37 -11.11
CA SER A 3 -43.62 54.11 -11.69
C SER A 3 -42.45 54.00 -10.68
N HIS A 4 -41.41 53.26 -11.09
CA HIS A 4 -39.94 53.46 -10.85
C HIS A 4 -39.39 53.39 -9.40
N PRO A 5 -38.07 53.17 -9.15
CA PRO A 5 -36.93 53.15 -10.09
C PRO A 5 -35.91 52.00 -9.91
N ALA A 6 -35.07 51.83 -10.93
CA ALA A 6 -33.73 51.26 -10.80
C ALA A 6 -32.80 52.23 -10.05
N HIS A 7 -32.05 51.73 -9.07
CA HIS A 7 -30.96 52.49 -8.45
C HIS A 7 -29.60 52.04 -8.99
N LEU A 8 -28.83 53.08 -9.28
CA LEU A 8 -27.52 53.14 -9.91
C LEU A 8 -26.39 52.57 -9.03
N THR A 9 -25.37 52.07 -9.73
CA THR A 9 -23.92 52.30 -9.52
C THR A 9 -23.20 51.80 -8.26
N THR A 10 -22.19 50.98 -8.55
CA THR A 10 -20.78 51.12 -8.13
C THR A 10 -20.44 51.04 -6.64
N ALA A 11 -19.73 49.97 -6.26
CA ALA A 11 -18.39 50.10 -5.67
C ALA A 11 -17.75 48.72 -5.50
N ALA A 12 -16.74 48.45 -6.31
CA ALA A 12 -15.71 47.49 -5.98
C ALA A 12 -15.07 47.91 -4.64
N ARG A 13 -15.25 47.09 -3.60
CA ARG A 13 -14.41 47.13 -2.41
C ARG A 13 -13.64 45.82 -2.37
N ARG A 14 -12.43 45.85 -2.92
CA ARG A 14 -11.40 44.85 -2.64
C ARG A 14 -11.15 44.88 -1.13
N ALA A 15 -11.63 43.89 -0.41
CA ALA A 15 -11.18 43.59 0.94
C ALA A 15 -10.30 42.34 0.85
N LEU A 16 -9.05 42.55 1.21
CA LEU A 16 -7.95 41.61 1.19
C LEU A 16 -8.17 40.42 2.14
N ALA A 17 -7.66 39.28 1.69
CA ALA A 17 -6.91 38.32 2.49
C ALA A 17 -7.62 37.64 3.67
N ARG A 18 -7.81 36.31 3.55
CA ARG A 18 -6.89 35.31 4.11
C ARG A 18 -7.55 33.94 4.07
N GLY A 19 -6.83 33.00 3.45
CA GLY A 19 -6.65 31.67 4.00
C GLY A 19 -7.76 30.66 3.77
N VAL A 20 -7.71 29.96 2.63
CA VAL A 20 -7.91 28.50 2.62
C VAL A 20 -6.98 27.93 1.55
N LEU A 21 -5.72 27.66 1.92
CA LEU A 21 -4.87 26.76 1.16
C LEU A 21 -5.32 25.35 1.52
N ALA A 22 -6.27 24.80 0.75
CA ALA A 22 -6.66 23.41 0.83
C ALA A 22 -5.51 22.54 0.27
N MET A 23 -4.49 22.35 1.08
CA MET A 23 -3.39 21.44 0.82
C MET A 23 -3.90 20.02 1.11
N THR A 24 -4.42 19.35 0.10
CA THR A 24 -4.81 17.94 0.19
C THR A 24 -3.56 17.10 0.43
N LEU A 25 -3.29 16.73 1.68
CA LEU A 25 -2.31 15.70 1.98
C LEU A 25 -2.84 14.37 1.43
N ALA A 26 -2.35 13.99 0.24
CA ALA A 26 -2.44 12.61 -0.21
C ALA A 26 -1.56 11.77 0.73
N ALA A 27 -2.15 11.26 1.81
CA ALA A 27 -1.54 10.25 2.64
C ALA A 27 -1.43 8.98 1.78
N GLY A 28 -0.27 8.77 1.17
CA GLY A 28 0.06 7.50 0.53
C GLY A 28 -0.01 6.41 1.60
N SER A 29 -1.01 5.54 1.50
CA SER A 29 -1.11 4.36 2.36
C SER A 29 0.08 3.45 2.06
N THR A 30 1.05 3.42 2.97
CA THR A 30 2.09 2.39 2.97
C THR A 30 1.44 1.07 3.35
N GLN A 31 0.99 0.31 2.35
CA GLN A 31 0.48 -1.04 2.59
C GLN A 31 1.66 -1.90 3.02
N ALA A 32 1.79 -2.15 4.32
CA ALA A 32 2.76 -3.10 4.84
C ALA A 32 2.46 -4.47 4.20
N ALA A 33 3.45 -5.03 3.49
CA ALA A 33 3.30 -6.34 2.88
C ALA A 33 3.06 -7.36 4.00
N THR A 34 1.92 -8.05 3.94
CA THR A 34 1.63 -9.12 4.89
C THR A 34 2.66 -10.23 4.70
N PRO A 35 3.30 -10.72 5.79
CA PRO A 35 4.25 -11.82 5.69
C PRO A 35 3.60 -13.06 5.06
N PRO A 36 4.32 -13.81 4.24
CA PRO A 36 3.80 -15.04 3.66
C PRO A 36 3.46 -16.09 4.74
N PRO A 37 2.41 -16.92 4.56
CA PRO A 37 1.93 -17.87 5.57
C PRO A 37 2.98 -18.86 6.11
N TYR A 38 3.99 -19.25 5.32
CA TYR A 38 5.04 -20.14 5.83
C TYR A 38 5.87 -19.54 6.98
N LEU A 39 5.92 -18.21 7.10
CA LEU A 39 6.58 -17.49 8.19
C LEU A 39 5.73 -17.36 9.46
N ASP A 40 4.44 -17.69 9.39
CA ASP A 40 3.52 -17.59 10.53
C ASP A 40 3.65 -18.84 11.42
N THR A 41 4.31 -18.68 12.57
CA THR A 41 4.58 -19.77 13.52
C THR A 41 3.33 -20.23 14.29
N GLN A 42 2.20 -19.53 14.17
CA GLN A 42 0.93 -19.94 14.78
C GLN A 42 0.16 -20.96 13.91
N ARG A 43 0.60 -21.17 12.67
CA ARG A 43 0.01 -22.18 11.77
C ARG A 43 0.59 -23.57 12.01
N ALA A 44 -0.20 -24.58 11.66
CA ALA A 44 0.25 -25.96 11.64
C ALA A 44 1.47 -26.13 10.71
N PHE A 45 2.39 -27.02 11.10
CA PHE A 45 3.67 -27.20 10.42
C PHE A 45 3.52 -27.64 8.95
N ASP A 46 2.58 -28.54 8.69
CA ASP A 46 2.24 -29.04 7.36
C ASP A 46 1.73 -27.92 6.45
N ALA A 47 0.86 -27.06 6.96
CA ALA A 47 0.34 -25.90 6.22
C ALA A 47 1.47 -24.92 5.85
N ARG A 48 2.43 -24.70 6.75
CA ARG A 48 3.59 -23.83 6.51
C ARG A 48 4.54 -24.44 5.48
N ALA A 49 4.83 -25.73 5.61
CA ALA A 49 5.68 -26.45 4.65
C ALA A 49 5.05 -26.49 3.27
N ALA A 50 3.73 -26.74 3.17
CA ALA A 50 3.01 -26.75 1.90
C ALA A 50 3.05 -25.39 1.21
N ASP A 51 2.81 -24.29 1.94
CA ASP A 51 2.93 -22.94 1.38
C ASP A 51 4.37 -22.65 0.91
N LEU A 52 5.39 -22.99 1.71
CA LEU A 52 6.79 -22.81 1.32
C LEU A 52 7.13 -23.58 0.04
N VAL A 53 6.79 -24.87 -0.04
CA VAL A 53 7.07 -25.72 -1.21
C VAL A 53 6.26 -25.29 -2.42
N SER A 54 5.02 -24.81 -2.26
CA SER A 54 4.23 -24.27 -3.37
C SER A 54 4.87 -23.02 -4.00
N ARG A 55 5.64 -22.26 -3.22
CA ARG A 55 6.34 -21.06 -3.68
C ARG A 55 7.65 -21.39 -4.39
N MET A 56 8.24 -22.57 -4.19
CA MET A 56 9.50 -22.99 -4.83
C MET A 56 9.33 -23.27 -6.33
N THR A 57 10.37 -22.97 -7.12
CA THR A 57 10.45 -23.45 -8.51
C THR A 57 10.79 -24.93 -8.54
N LEU A 58 10.65 -25.59 -9.70
CA LEU A 58 11.01 -27.00 -9.83
C LEU A 58 12.50 -27.23 -9.58
N GLU A 59 13.36 -26.34 -10.05
CA GLU A 59 14.81 -26.40 -9.87
C GLU A 59 15.18 -26.28 -8.40
N GLN A 60 14.50 -25.40 -7.65
CA GLN A 60 14.70 -25.27 -6.21
C GLN A 60 14.25 -26.51 -5.46
N LYS A 61 13.10 -27.09 -5.82
CA LYS A 61 12.64 -28.35 -5.20
C LYS A 61 13.64 -29.48 -5.44
N ALA A 62 14.12 -29.62 -6.68
CA ALA A 62 15.14 -30.59 -7.01
C ALA A 62 16.43 -30.35 -6.21
N ALA A 63 16.87 -29.09 -6.08
CA ALA A 63 18.05 -28.73 -5.31
C ALA A 63 17.91 -28.92 -3.79
N GLN A 64 16.71 -29.12 -3.26
CA GLN A 64 16.51 -29.44 -1.84
C GLN A 64 16.49 -30.95 -1.56
N MET A 65 16.69 -31.80 -2.57
CA MET A 65 16.68 -33.26 -2.39
C MET A 65 18.04 -33.87 -2.03
N GLN A 66 19.08 -33.05 -1.88
CA GLN A 66 20.43 -33.45 -1.48
C GLN A 66 20.76 -33.01 -0.06
N ASN A 67 21.80 -33.61 0.54
CA ASN A 67 22.27 -33.26 1.88
C ASN A 67 22.85 -31.83 1.93
N ASP A 68 23.66 -31.47 0.93
CA ASP A 68 24.24 -30.12 0.80
C ASP A 68 23.30 -29.24 -0.06
N ALA A 69 22.08 -29.05 0.42
CA ALA A 69 21.08 -28.23 -0.26
C ALA A 69 21.48 -26.74 -0.21
N PRO A 70 21.47 -26.01 -1.33
CA PRO A 70 21.81 -24.60 -1.33
C PRO A 70 20.68 -23.76 -0.70
N ALA A 71 21.04 -22.58 -0.19
CA ALA A 71 20.08 -21.61 0.29
C ALA A 71 19.07 -21.17 -0.81
N ILE A 72 17.83 -20.91 -0.41
CA ILE A 72 16.82 -20.27 -1.28
C ILE A 72 16.62 -18.83 -0.80
N ALA A 73 17.56 -17.95 -1.14
CA ALA A 73 17.63 -16.58 -0.64
C ALA A 73 16.33 -15.78 -0.84
N ARG A 74 15.65 -15.95 -1.98
CA ARG A 74 14.38 -15.26 -2.30
C ARG A 74 13.23 -15.63 -1.34
N LEU A 75 13.31 -16.79 -0.69
CA LEU A 75 12.33 -17.29 0.27
C LEU A 75 12.87 -17.21 1.71
N HIS A 76 14.03 -16.58 1.92
CA HIS A 76 14.68 -16.50 3.23
C HIS A 76 14.97 -17.87 3.86
N VAL A 77 15.29 -18.87 3.03
CA VAL A 77 15.71 -20.20 3.49
C VAL A 77 17.24 -20.29 3.41
N PRO A 78 17.95 -20.55 4.53
CA PRO A 78 19.40 -20.73 4.54
C PRO A 78 19.82 -22.08 3.93
N ALA A 79 21.13 -22.28 3.74
CA ALA A 79 21.70 -23.57 3.33
C ALA A 79 21.79 -24.51 4.54
#